data_AF-A0A952NKP2-F1
#
_entry.id   AF-A0A952NKP2-F1
#
_cell.length_a   1.000
_cell.length_b   1.000
_cell.length_c   1.000
_cell.angle_alpha   90.00
_cell.angle_beta   90.00
_cell.angle_gamma   90.00
#
_symmetry.space_group_name_H-M   'P 1'
#
loop_
_entity.id
_entity.type
_entity.pdbx_description
1 polymer ?
#
loop_
_entity_poly.entity_id
_entity_poly.type
_entity_poly.pdbx_seq_one_letter_code
_entity_poly.pdbx_strand_id
1 'polypeptide(L)'
;MKSLITLALGLVLSVAAQADLKASFKKMDSNRKGPFTVNYLQGSRSRVIVTDGSASGTFQFQAAFRNEIGQELATQYDFYVANLFTTNYYELMGEYVYGDAYSSHDIDHNAMLAAAPRAAKKAGSMVRHWVLEKHYVQNFPNTKIAQAFKLRGIGGSEFEQAYAPYFFNFYMTTLTEDFQFLPVYLLAKSSPIAASNSLERARVVVNQIYEGLLARFGQDQTVVRRMYQIRNVIHNQLSQEVVAQIDSFHREFPWYRQESSDLDEVRSIVVAYYSVSAKKVSEFAKKIGANDIVAQADAMAKNGSSPDSILALSSMIANLRTAVATSAVPAAQKSDALLVILTANQYLNKEILNMSSVSSKSVIKAIVNLIYVEGFLIKDNWQYFTGEVDSAADVVAAGALFADIADIANDTLAQAFNPSLGQWLSVEPKMQYFVDNTIKSSALNTASVIGKKIKK
;
A
#
# COMPACT_ATOMS: atom_id res chain seq x y z
N MET A 1 -24.78 2.53 29.04
CA MET A 1 -25.81 2.65 27.98
C MET A 1 -25.19 2.20 26.67
N LYS A 2 -25.79 1.23 25.99
CA LYS A 2 -25.29 0.66 24.74
C LYS A 2 -25.57 1.67 23.62
N SER A 3 -24.55 2.42 23.20
CA SER A 3 -24.67 3.33 22.07
C SER A 3 -24.75 2.52 20.77
N LEU A 4 -25.94 2.52 20.17
CA LEU A 4 -26.11 2.31 18.74
C LEU A 4 -25.33 3.42 18.01
N ILE A 5 -24.20 3.08 17.41
CA ILE A 5 -23.58 3.94 16.40
C ILE A 5 -24.32 3.69 15.10
N THR A 6 -25.31 4.53 14.82
CA THR A 6 -25.93 4.64 13.50
C THR A 6 -24.90 5.32 12.59
N LEU A 7 -24.28 4.53 11.72
CA LEU A 7 -23.38 4.98 10.67
C LEU A 7 -24.20 5.73 9.59
N ALA A 8 -24.55 6.98 9.86
CA ALA A 8 -25.20 7.87 8.89
C ALA A 8 -24.12 8.75 8.23
N LEU A 9 -23.28 8.17 7.37
CA LEU A 9 -22.43 8.95 6.46
C LEU A 9 -23.05 8.96 5.06
N GLY A 10 -23.67 10.09 4.73
CA GLY A 10 -24.32 10.34 3.45
C GLY A 10 -23.36 10.93 2.41
N LEU A 11 -23.22 10.20 1.31
CA LEU A 11 -23.49 10.70 -0.03
C LEU A 11 -24.17 9.53 -0.74
N VAL A 12 -25.50 9.48 -0.59
CA VAL A 12 -26.33 8.42 -1.13
C VAL A 12 -26.32 8.60 -2.65
N LEU A 13 -25.51 7.81 -3.35
CA LEU A 13 -25.87 7.36 -4.69
C LEU A 13 -27.36 7.00 -4.62
N SER A 14 -28.18 7.52 -5.54
CA SER A 14 -29.60 7.18 -5.54
C SER A 14 -29.77 5.66 -5.45
N VAL A 15 -30.85 5.18 -4.82
CA VAL A 15 -31.08 3.73 -4.67
C VAL A 15 -30.99 3.00 -6.02
N ALA A 16 -31.40 3.66 -7.09
CA ALA A 16 -31.23 3.19 -8.47
C ALA A 16 -29.74 3.11 -8.87
N ALA A 17 -28.95 4.17 -8.68
CA ALA A 17 -27.52 4.16 -8.99
C ALA A 17 -26.72 3.13 -8.16
N GLN A 18 -27.13 2.85 -6.92
CA GLN A 18 -26.55 1.77 -6.11
C GLN A 18 -26.91 0.38 -6.64
N ALA A 19 -28.16 0.19 -7.09
CA ALA A 19 -28.60 -1.07 -7.70
C ALA A 19 -27.85 -1.34 -9.01
N ASP A 20 -27.67 -0.32 -9.84
CA ASP A 20 -26.95 -0.43 -11.11
C ASP A 20 -25.46 -0.71 -10.90
N LEU A 21 -24.81 0.01 -9.97
CA LEU A 21 -23.42 -0.27 -9.56
C LEU A 21 -23.24 -1.72 -9.11
N LYS A 22 -24.15 -2.24 -8.29
CA LYS A 22 -24.12 -3.63 -7.81
C LYS A 22 -24.28 -4.62 -8.95
N ALA A 23 -25.13 -4.33 -9.93
CA ALA A 23 -25.30 -5.16 -11.11
C ALA A 23 -24.02 -5.20 -11.97
N SER A 24 -23.42 -4.05 -12.26
CA SER A 24 -22.17 -3.96 -13.04
C SER A 24 -20.99 -4.62 -12.31
N PHE A 25 -20.89 -4.46 -10.97
CA PHE A 25 -19.88 -5.16 -10.18
C PHE A 25 -20.05 -6.68 -10.24
N LYS A 26 -21.28 -7.20 -10.12
CA LYS A 26 -21.56 -8.64 -10.23
C LYS A 26 -21.20 -9.21 -11.60
N LYS A 27 -21.42 -8.42 -12.67
CA LYS A 27 -20.99 -8.78 -14.03
C LYS A 27 -19.46 -8.87 -14.14
N MET A 28 -18.74 -7.98 -13.46
CA MET A 28 -17.28 -8.01 -13.39
C MET A 28 -16.78 -9.22 -12.58
N ASP A 29 -17.36 -9.51 -11.42
CA ASP A 29 -16.95 -10.64 -10.57
C ASP A 29 -17.25 -12.01 -11.21
N SER A 30 -18.21 -12.11 -12.12
CA SER A 30 -18.47 -13.36 -12.86
C SER A 30 -17.47 -13.63 -13.99
N ASN A 31 -16.64 -12.65 -14.38
CA ASN A 31 -15.65 -12.80 -15.44
C ASN A 31 -14.38 -13.54 -14.94
N ARG A 32 -13.85 -14.46 -15.76
CA ARG A 32 -12.63 -15.24 -15.45
C ARG A 32 -11.42 -14.37 -15.10
N LYS A 33 -11.22 -13.25 -15.81
CA LYS A 33 -10.14 -12.28 -15.55
C LYS A 33 -10.63 -11.06 -14.76
N GLY A 34 -11.83 -11.12 -14.19
CA GLY A 34 -12.43 -10.04 -13.42
C GLY A 34 -12.41 -8.72 -14.18
N PRO A 35 -11.81 -7.65 -13.62
CA PRO A 35 -11.76 -6.32 -14.25
C PRO A 35 -10.61 -6.14 -15.27
N PHE A 36 -9.80 -7.16 -15.53
CA PHE A 36 -8.60 -7.04 -16.36
C PHE A 36 -8.82 -7.48 -17.81
N THR A 37 -8.10 -6.83 -18.73
CA THR A 37 -7.91 -7.31 -20.11
C THR A 37 -6.87 -8.43 -20.20
N VAL A 38 -6.52 -8.84 -21.42
CA VAL A 38 -5.21 -9.47 -21.69
C VAL A 38 -4.08 -8.46 -21.47
N ASN A 39 -2.85 -8.94 -21.41
CA ASN A 39 -1.69 -8.05 -21.32
C ASN A 39 -1.40 -7.43 -22.67
N TYR A 40 -1.08 -6.14 -22.62
CA TYR A 40 -0.65 -5.36 -23.77
C TYR A 40 0.79 -4.90 -23.59
N LEU A 41 1.50 -4.81 -24.71
CA LEU A 41 2.68 -3.98 -24.85
C LEU A 41 2.21 -2.57 -25.19
N GLN A 42 2.52 -1.60 -24.32
CA GLN A 42 2.25 -0.19 -24.54
C GLN A 42 3.50 0.46 -25.14
N GLY A 43 3.39 0.89 -26.39
CA GLY A 43 4.35 1.80 -27.03
C GLY A 43 3.80 3.21 -27.12
N SER A 44 4.62 4.22 -27.42
CA SER A 44 4.14 5.60 -27.51
C SER A 44 3.23 5.88 -28.70
N ARG A 45 3.12 4.96 -29.67
CA ARG A 45 2.28 5.14 -30.87
C ARG A 45 1.25 4.04 -31.08
N SER A 46 1.32 2.96 -30.29
CA SER A 46 0.37 1.85 -30.40
C SER A 46 0.32 1.02 -29.14
N ARG A 47 -0.80 0.32 -28.97
CA ARG A 47 -0.99 -0.73 -27.98
C ARG A 47 -1.28 -2.04 -28.70
N VAL A 48 -0.50 -3.09 -28.43
CA VAL A 48 -0.66 -4.42 -29.05
C VAL A 48 -0.72 -5.50 -27.98
N ILE A 49 -1.47 -6.58 -28.22
CA ILE A 49 -1.49 -7.71 -27.30
C ILE A 49 -0.09 -8.34 -27.30
N VAL A 50 0.41 -8.78 -26.13
CA VAL A 50 1.77 -9.34 -26.00
C VAL A 50 2.06 -10.49 -26.96
N THR A 51 1.05 -11.27 -27.33
CA THR A 51 1.17 -12.39 -28.29
C THR A 51 1.27 -11.96 -29.74
N ASP A 52 0.94 -10.72 -30.05
CA ASP A 52 0.68 -10.27 -31.41
C ASP A 52 1.87 -9.51 -32.01
N GLY A 53 3.01 -9.45 -31.30
CA GLY A 53 4.26 -8.89 -31.81
C GLY A 53 4.79 -7.74 -30.96
N SER A 54 5.22 -6.65 -31.61
CA SER A 54 5.88 -5.51 -30.95
C SER A 54 5.06 -4.23 -31.08
N ALA A 55 5.08 -3.40 -30.04
CA ALA A 55 4.46 -2.08 -30.08
C ALA A 55 5.35 -1.11 -30.87
N SER A 56 4.72 -0.24 -31.67
CA SER A 56 5.38 0.85 -32.38
C SER A 56 5.68 2.05 -31.47
N GLY A 57 6.71 2.82 -31.86
CA GLY A 57 7.24 3.93 -31.06
C GLY A 57 8.19 3.43 -29.97
N THR A 58 8.34 4.24 -28.93
CA THR A 58 9.15 3.90 -27.75
C THR A 58 8.33 2.97 -26.86
N PHE A 59 8.90 1.83 -26.46
CA PHE A 59 8.27 0.94 -25.48
C PHE A 59 8.16 1.64 -24.13
N GLN A 60 6.98 1.62 -23.53
CA GLN A 60 6.68 2.28 -22.25
C GLN A 60 6.60 1.24 -21.12
N PHE A 61 5.71 0.25 -21.27
CA PHE A 61 5.51 -0.81 -20.27
C PHE A 61 4.67 -1.97 -20.84
N GLN A 62 4.58 -3.06 -20.08
CA GLN A 62 3.68 -4.17 -20.32
C GLN A 62 2.72 -4.33 -19.14
N ALA A 63 1.42 -4.26 -19.39
CA ALA A 63 0.40 -4.38 -18.33
C ALA A 63 -0.96 -4.84 -18.88
N ALA A 64 -1.80 -5.35 -17.98
CA ALA A 64 -3.24 -5.47 -18.23
C ALA A 64 -3.91 -4.14 -17.91
N PHE A 65 -4.84 -3.71 -18.76
CA PHE A 65 -5.68 -2.54 -18.52
C PHE A 65 -7.02 -2.96 -17.89
N ARG A 66 -7.80 -1.97 -17.44
CA ARG A 66 -9.22 -2.18 -17.17
C ARG A 66 -9.93 -2.62 -18.45
N ASN A 67 -10.68 -3.71 -18.38
CA ASN A 67 -11.58 -4.12 -19.46
C ASN A 67 -12.81 -3.21 -19.52
N GLU A 68 -13.69 -3.44 -20.50
CA GLU A 68 -14.90 -2.62 -20.72
C GLU A 68 -15.76 -2.49 -19.45
N ILE A 69 -15.92 -3.55 -18.66
CA ILE A 69 -16.72 -3.50 -17.42
C ILE A 69 -16.00 -2.68 -16.35
N GLY A 70 -14.67 -2.83 -16.22
CA GLY A 70 -13.87 -2.00 -15.32
C GLY A 70 -13.87 -0.52 -15.70
N GLN A 71 -13.92 -0.21 -17.00
CA GLN A 71 -14.05 1.15 -17.51
C GLN A 71 -15.45 1.73 -17.28
N GLU A 72 -16.50 0.93 -17.48
CA GLU A 72 -17.89 1.29 -17.15
C GLU A 72 -18.01 1.66 -15.66
N LEU A 73 -17.45 0.83 -14.77
CA LEU A 73 -17.45 1.09 -13.32
C LEU A 73 -16.77 2.42 -12.98
N ALA A 74 -15.60 2.68 -13.57
CA ALA A 74 -14.84 3.91 -13.33
C ALA A 74 -15.55 5.16 -13.88
N THR A 75 -16.11 5.09 -15.10
CA THR A 75 -16.67 6.25 -15.81
C THR A 75 -18.08 6.60 -15.36
N GLN A 76 -18.93 5.60 -15.07
CA GLN A 76 -20.33 5.82 -14.71
C GLN A 76 -20.53 6.04 -13.21
N TYR A 77 -19.71 5.38 -12.37
CA TYR A 77 -19.93 5.35 -10.91
C TYR A 77 -18.76 5.89 -10.10
N ASP A 78 -17.68 6.39 -10.73
CA ASP A 78 -16.42 6.75 -10.05
C ASP A 78 -15.84 5.58 -9.23
N PHE A 79 -16.15 4.33 -9.63
CA PHE A 79 -15.77 3.11 -8.91
C PHE A 79 -14.59 2.43 -9.60
N TYR A 80 -13.37 2.64 -9.09
CA TYR A 80 -12.18 2.08 -9.73
C TYR A 80 -11.87 0.67 -9.23
N VAL A 81 -11.54 -0.21 -10.17
CA VAL A 81 -11.02 -1.57 -9.98
C VAL A 81 -9.87 -1.82 -10.95
N ALA A 82 -9.18 -2.94 -10.83
CA ALA A 82 -7.96 -3.25 -11.57
C ALA A 82 -6.91 -2.13 -11.42
N ASN A 83 -6.77 -1.59 -10.21
CA ASN A 83 -5.88 -0.47 -9.96
C ASN A 83 -4.40 -0.91 -10.01
N LEU A 84 -3.64 -0.25 -10.88
CA LEU A 84 -2.22 -0.49 -11.16
C LEU A 84 -1.49 0.84 -11.36
N PHE A 85 -0.22 0.94 -10.94
CA PHE A 85 0.50 2.22 -10.88
C PHE A 85 0.80 2.66 -12.29
N THR A 86 1.21 1.69 -13.11
CA THR A 86 1.53 1.86 -14.53
C THR A 86 0.33 2.40 -15.30
N THR A 87 -0.77 1.65 -15.35
CA THR A 87 -1.92 2.00 -16.19
C THR A 87 -2.73 3.16 -15.64
N ASN A 88 -2.88 3.32 -14.32
CA ASN A 88 -3.58 4.47 -13.75
C ASN A 88 -2.78 5.76 -13.95
N TYR A 89 -1.46 5.76 -13.72
CA TYR A 89 -0.63 6.94 -13.95
C TYR A 89 -0.59 7.32 -15.43
N TYR A 90 -0.52 6.32 -16.31
CA TYR A 90 -0.57 6.52 -17.76
C TYR A 90 -1.94 7.07 -18.22
N GLU A 91 -3.05 6.56 -17.67
CA GLU A 91 -4.40 7.08 -17.95
C GLU A 91 -4.55 8.54 -17.51
N LEU A 92 -4.09 8.88 -16.31
CA LEU A 92 -4.11 10.26 -15.82
C LEU A 92 -3.30 11.18 -16.74
N MET A 93 -2.16 10.71 -17.25
CA MET A 93 -1.35 11.46 -18.20
C MET A 93 -2.06 11.63 -19.54
N GLY A 94 -2.62 10.56 -20.09
CA GLY A 94 -3.41 10.61 -21.33
C GLY A 94 -4.53 11.66 -21.24
N GLU A 95 -5.29 11.65 -20.15
CA GLU A 95 -6.42 12.58 -19.97
C GLU A 95 -5.96 14.02 -19.74
N TYR A 96 -5.05 14.25 -18.78
CA TYR A 96 -4.76 15.60 -18.31
C TYR A 96 -3.60 16.28 -19.02
N VAL A 97 -2.75 15.54 -19.72
CA VAL A 97 -1.64 16.06 -20.54
C VAL A 97 -2.00 16.02 -22.03
N TYR A 98 -2.50 14.89 -22.52
CA TYR A 98 -2.71 14.67 -23.96
C TYR A 98 -4.17 14.84 -24.43
N GLY A 99 -5.13 14.96 -23.50
CA GLY A 99 -6.55 15.15 -23.81
C GLY A 99 -7.31 13.86 -24.17
N ASP A 100 -6.68 12.70 -24.10
CA ASP A 100 -7.30 11.39 -24.33
C ASP A 100 -6.68 10.32 -23.41
N ALA A 101 -7.48 9.88 -22.43
CA ALA A 101 -7.15 8.89 -21.41
C ALA A 101 -6.72 7.51 -21.97
N TYR A 102 -7.10 7.20 -23.20
CA TYR A 102 -6.93 5.87 -23.79
C TYR A 102 -5.95 5.84 -24.96
N SER A 103 -5.44 7.02 -25.37
CA SER A 103 -4.46 7.16 -26.44
C SER A 103 -3.11 6.51 -26.11
N SER A 104 -2.33 6.23 -27.16
CA SER A 104 -0.90 5.92 -27.01
C SER A 104 -0.11 7.22 -27.09
N HIS A 105 0.81 7.43 -26.15
CA HIS A 105 1.59 8.66 -26.00
C HIS A 105 2.92 8.37 -25.30
N ASP A 106 3.87 9.30 -25.40
CA ASP A 106 5.10 9.27 -24.62
C ASP A 106 4.82 9.59 -23.14
N ILE A 107 5.76 9.21 -22.27
CA ILE A 107 5.69 9.54 -20.84
C ILE A 107 6.33 10.90 -20.59
N ASP A 108 5.55 11.82 -20.04
CA ASP A 108 6.00 13.14 -19.62
C ASP A 108 5.66 13.40 -18.14
N HIS A 109 6.60 13.03 -17.26
CA HIS A 109 6.45 13.21 -15.82
C HIS A 109 6.30 14.67 -15.40
N ASN A 110 6.96 15.60 -16.11
CA ASN A 110 6.93 17.02 -15.77
C ASN A 110 5.58 17.63 -16.14
N ALA A 111 5.05 17.31 -17.32
CA ALA A 111 3.71 17.73 -17.72
C ALA A 111 2.64 17.14 -16.79
N MET A 112 2.81 15.89 -16.34
CA MET A 112 1.89 15.28 -15.38
C MET A 112 1.93 15.96 -14.01
N LEU A 113 3.12 16.33 -13.51
CA LEU A 113 3.26 17.12 -12.29
C LEU A 113 2.61 18.50 -12.42
N ALA A 114 2.75 19.17 -13.57
CA ALA A 114 2.08 20.44 -13.84
C ALA A 114 0.54 20.29 -13.91
N ALA A 115 0.04 19.11 -14.29
CA ALA A 115 -1.39 18.81 -14.34
C ALA A 115 -2.00 18.42 -12.97
N ALA A 116 -1.20 18.35 -11.90
CA ALA A 116 -1.62 17.88 -10.58
C ALA A 116 -2.91 18.53 -10.05
N PRO A 117 -3.09 19.87 -10.08
CA PRO A 117 -4.33 20.48 -9.58
C PRO A 117 -5.58 20.02 -10.33
N ARG A 118 -5.47 19.76 -11.65
CA ARG A 118 -6.60 19.32 -12.49
C ARG A 118 -6.92 17.83 -12.29
N ALA A 119 -5.89 17.03 -12.07
CA ALA A 119 -6.00 15.58 -11.91
C ALA A 119 -6.32 15.12 -10.47
N ALA A 120 -6.22 16.01 -9.48
CA ALA A 120 -6.33 15.71 -8.04
C ALA A 120 -7.56 14.89 -7.66
N LYS A 121 -8.74 15.28 -8.14
CA LYS A 121 -10.02 14.63 -7.79
C LYS A 121 -10.04 13.16 -8.26
N LYS A 122 -9.70 12.93 -9.53
CA LYS A 122 -9.69 11.60 -10.15
C LYS A 122 -8.61 10.72 -9.53
N ALA A 123 -7.40 11.26 -9.35
CA ALA A 123 -6.31 10.55 -8.67
C ALA A 123 -6.69 10.15 -7.24
N GLY A 124 -7.36 11.04 -6.49
CA GLY A 124 -7.83 10.73 -5.14
C GLY A 124 -8.86 9.61 -5.10
N SER A 125 -9.77 9.56 -6.07
CA SER A 125 -10.71 8.45 -6.20
C SER A 125 -10.00 7.14 -6.50
N MET A 126 -9.09 7.13 -7.49
CA MET A 126 -8.25 5.96 -7.79
C MET A 126 -7.52 5.44 -6.56
N VAL A 127 -6.87 6.32 -5.76
CA VAL A 127 -6.12 5.88 -4.57
C VAL A 127 -7.02 5.27 -3.50
N ARG A 128 -8.17 5.88 -3.20
CA ARG A 128 -9.11 5.32 -2.22
C ARG A 128 -9.61 3.94 -2.67
N HIS A 129 -10.04 3.83 -3.92
CA HIS A 129 -10.52 2.57 -4.48
C HIS A 129 -9.43 1.51 -4.55
N TRP A 130 -8.19 1.90 -4.82
CA TRP A 130 -7.06 0.99 -4.81
C TRP A 130 -6.84 0.38 -3.43
N VAL A 131 -6.76 1.21 -2.39
CA VAL A 131 -6.56 0.71 -1.02
C VAL A 131 -7.69 -0.25 -0.63
N LEU A 132 -8.94 0.09 -0.98
CA LEU A 132 -10.11 -0.76 -0.73
C LEU A 132 -10.07 -2.06 -1.54
N GLU A 133 -9.69 -2.01 -2.82
CA GLU A 133 -9.52 -3.20 -3.68
C GLU A 133 -8.42 -4.11 -3.15
N LYS A 134 -7.27 -3.55 -2.76
CA LYS A 134 -6.17 -4.31 -2.13
C LYS A 134 -6.61 -4.97 -0.85
N HIS A 135 -7.33 -4.25 0.00
CA HIS A 135 -7.92 -4.79 1.21
C HIS A 135 -8.81 -6.00 0.89
N TYR A 136 -9.73 -5.85 -0.07
CA TYR A 136 -10.67 -6.90 -0.46
C TYR A 136 -9.94 -8.14 -0.98
N VAL A 137 -8.98 -7.95 -1.89
CA VAL A 137 -8.22 -9.05 -2.51
C VAL A 137 -7.36 -9.81 -1.50
N GLN A 138 -6.79 -9.11 -0.52
CA GLN A 138 -5.94 -9.72 0.51
C GLN A 138 -6.76 -10.48 1.57
N ASN A 139 -7.85 -9.89 2.05
CA ASN A 139 -8.63 -10.46 3.15
C ASN A 139 -9.69 -11.48 2.69
N PHE A 140 -10.03 -11.48 1.40
CA PHE A 140 -10.99 -12.41 0.81
C PHE A 140 -10.39 -13.14 -0.40
N PRO A 141 -9.34 -13.96 -0.22
CA PRO A 141 -8.52 -14.51 -1.31
C PRO A 141 -9.26 -15.52 -2.22
N ASN A 142 -10.46 -15.95 -1.83
CA ASN A 142 -11.29 -16.90 -2.57
C ASN A 142 -12.27 -16.23 -3.54
N THR A 143 -12.34 -14.89 -3.57
CA THR A 143 -13.21 -14.14 -4.48
C THR A 143 -12.68 -14.18 -5.91
N LYS A 144 -13.55 -13.95 -6.90
CA LYS A 144 -13.14 -14.00 -8.31
C LYS A 144 -12.21 -12.87 -8.65
N ILE A 145 -12.43 -11.66 -8.12
CA ILE A 145 -11.47 -10.57 -8.26
C ILE A 145 -10.08 -10.93 -7.66
N ALA A 146 -10.02 -11.57 -6.49
CA ALA A 146 -8.74 -11.98 -5.91
C ALA A 146 -8.02 -13.03 -6.78
N GLN A 147 -8.77 -13.98 -7.34
CA GLN A 147 -8.26 -14.94 -8.32
C GLN A 147 -7.79 -14.22 -9.60
N ALA A 148 -8.54 -13.23 -10.08
CA ALA A 148 -8.20 -12.46 -11.27
C ALA A 148 -6.87 -11.71 -11.12
N PHE A 149 -6.58 -11.13 -9.95
CA PHE A 149 -5.27 -10.52 -9.71
C PHE A 149 -4.10 -11.51 -9.80
N LYS A 150 -4.31 -12.79 -9.43
CA LYS A 150 -3.32 -13.86 -9.61
C LYS A 150 -3.18 -14.30 -11.06
N LEU A 151 -4.25 -14.14 -11.84
CA LEU A 151 -4.40 -14.62 -13.22
C LEU A 151 -4.27 -13.52 -14.30
N ARG A 152 -4.08 -12.24 -13.91
CA ARG A 152 -4.01 -11.10 -14.84
C ARG A 152 -2.93 -11.31 -15.91
N GLY A 153 -1.96 -12.19 -15.63
CA GLY A 153 -0.88 -12.56 -16.52
C GLY A 153 0.25 -11.55 -16.40
N ILE A 154 1.45 -11.92 -16.86
CA ILE A 154 2.70 -11.15 -16.75
C ILE A 154 2.54 -9.70 -17.24
N GLY A 155 2.32 -8.80 -16.30
CA GLY A 155 2.74 -7.40 -16.29
C GLY A 155 3.23 -7.27 -14.87
N GLY A 156 4.44 -7.76 -14.64
CA GLY A 156 4.87 -8.08 -13.30
C GLY A 156 5.07 -6.82 -12.48
N SER A 157 5.19 -7.02 -11.18
CA SER A 157 5.38 -5.95 -10.22
C SER A 157 6.64 -5.13 -10.49
N GLU A 158 7.52 -5.53 -11.42
CA GLU A 158 8.61 -4.73 -11.97
C GLU A 158 8.11 -3.44 -12.63
N PHE A 159 7.08 -3.52 -13.48
CA PHE A 159 6.52 -2.32 -14.10
C PHE A 159 5.78 -1.49 -13.05
N GLU A 160 5.03 -2.12 -12.16
CA GLU A 160 4.37 -1.42 -11.05
C GLU A 160 5.36 -0.69 -10.15
N GLN A 161 6.48 -1.33 -9.79
CA GLN A 161 7.56 -0.75 -8.99
C GLN A 161 8.24 0.42 -9.68
N ALA A 162 8.44 0.33 -11.00
CA ALA A 162 9.06 1.41 -11.76
C ALA A 162 8.19 2.68 -11.78
N TYR A 163 6.86 2.52 -11.82
CA TYR A 163 5.93 3.65 -11.93
C TYR A 163 5.41 4.14 -10.57
N ALA A 164 5.50 3.33 -9.53
CA ALA A 164 5.06 3.70 -8.18
C ALA A 164 5.69 5.03 -7.71
N PRO A 165 7.02 5.25 -7.75
CA PRO A 165 7.62 6.52 -7.33
C PRO A 165 7.03 7.73 -8.05
N TYR A 166 6.85 7.66 -9.37
CA TYR A 166 6.27 8.75 -10.16
C TYR A 166 4.82 9.04 -9.76
N PHE A 167 4.01 8.00 -9.59
CA PHE A 167 2.63 8.15 -9.12
C PHE A 167 2.55 8.76 -7.72
N PHE A 168 3.36 8.26 -6.77
CA PHE A 168 3.39 8.78 -5.40
C PHE A 168 3.86 10.23 -5.34
N ASN A 169 4.93 10.57 -6.07
CA ASN A 169 5.45 11.94 -6.18
C ASN A 169 4.39 12.92 -6.72
N PHE A 170 3.69 12.48 -7.77
CA PHE A 170 2.57 13.22 -8.33
C PHE A 170 1.40 13.36 -7.34
N TYR A 171 0.88 12.27 -6.81
CA TYR A 171 -0.34 12.30 -6.00
C TYR A 171 -0.14 13.01 -4.66
N MET A 172 1.03 12.86 -4.02
CA MET A 172 1.36 13.65 -2.82
C MET A 172 1.51 15.16 -3.09
N THR A 173 1.59 15.58 -4.35
CA THR A 173 1.54 16.99 -4.75
C THR A 173 0.11 17.49 -4.99
N THR A 174 -0.85 16.57 -5.11
CA THR A 174 -2.28 16.91 -5.21
C THR A 174 -3.00 17.04 -3.88
N LEU A 175 -2.36 16.68 -2.76
CA LEU A 175 -2.99 16.72 -1.44
C LEU A 175 -3.22 18.16 -1.02
N THR A 176 -4.45 18.49 -0.68
CA THR A 176 -4.87 19.80 -0.18
C THR A 176 -5.34 19.74 1.26
N GLU A 177 -5.85 18.59 1.68
CA GLU A 177 -6.39 18.36 3.02
C GLU A 177 -5.60 17.27 3.73
N ASP A 178 -5.40 17.45 5.04
CA ASP A 178 -4.43 16.65 5.78
C ASP A 178 -4.86 15.17 5.94
N PHE A 179 -6.17 14.91 6.03
CA PHE A 179 -6.74 13.57 6.08
C PHE A 179 -6.51 12.76 4.79
N GLN A 180 -6.21 13.42 3.65
CA GLN A 180 -5.94 12.76 2.38
C GLN A 180 -4.59 12.02 2.39
N PHE A 181 -3.75 12.24 3.41
CA PHE A 181 -2.50 11.51 3.59
C PHE A 181 -2.74 10.04 3.98
N LEU A 182 -3.81 9.73 4.73
CA LEU A 182 -4.08 8.35 5.20
C LEU A 182 -4.21 7.35 4.02
N PRO A 183 -4.98 7.62 2.96
CA PRO A 183 -5.02 6.75 1.78
C PRO A 183 -3.65 6.55 1.12
N VAL A 184 -2.81 7.59 1.06
CA VAL A 184 -1.43 7.49 0.53
C VAL A 184 -0.60 6.54 1.36
N TYR A 185 -0.63 6.72 2.68
CA TYR A 185 0.12 5.90 3.62
C TYR A 185 -0.31 4.43 3.55
N LEU A 186 -1.61 4.16 3.52
CA LEU A 186 -2.15 2.81 3.39
C LEU A 186 -1.84 2.17 2.02
N LEU A 187 -1.84 2.97 0.95
CA LEU A 187 -1.44 2.49 -0.38
C LEU A 187 0.03 2.09 -0.39
N ALA A 188 0.93 2.93 0.15
CA ALA A 188 2.35 2.64 0.27
C ALA A 188 2.63 1.41 1.14
N LYS A 189 1.92 1.28 2.27
CA LYS A 189 2.03 0.13 3.18
C LYS A 189 1.65 -1.20 2.50
N SER A 190 0.69 -1.17 1.58
CA SER A 190 0.16 -2.35 0.89
C SER A 190 0.78 -2.59 -0.50
N SER A 191 1.74 -1.76 -0.90
CA SER A 191 2.32 -1.77 -2.25
C SER A 191 3.84 -1.97 -2.22
N PRO A 192 4.41 -2.69 -3.20
CA PRO A 192 5.85 -2.80 -3.31
C PRO A 192 6.42 -1.52 -3.94
N ILE A 193 6.70 -0.52 -3.10
CA ILE A 193 7.15 0.81 -3.55
C ILE A 193 8.67 0.94 -3.68
N ALA A 194 9.44 0.05 -3.06
CA ALA A 194 10.89 0.05 -3.17
C ALA A 194 11.35 -0.92 -4.26
N ALA A 195 11.96 -0.39 -5.31
CA ALA A 195 12.70 -1.22 -6.27
C ALA A 195 13.91 -1.87 -5.56
N SER A 196 14.20 -3.12 -5.91
CA SER A 196 15.34 -3.86 -5.38
C SER A 196 15.87 -4.83 -6.42
N ASN A 197 17.17 -4.73 -6.75
CA ASN A 197 17.84 -5.69 -7.62
C ASN A 197 17.72 -7.12 -7.09
N SER A 198 17.69 -7.29 -5.76
CA SER A 198 17.46 -8.60 -5.13
C SER A 198 16.05 -9.11 -5.43
N LEU A 199 15.00 -8.27 -5.37
CA LEU A 199 13.66 -8.71 -5.77
C LEU A 199 13.58 -9.12 -7.23
N GLU A 200 14.28 -8.41 -8.12
CA GLU A 200 14.35 -8.79 -9.52
C GLU A 200 15.05 -10.13 -9.71
N ARG A 201 16.14 -10.36 -8.97
CA ARG A 201 16.78 -11.68 -8.88
C ARG A 201 15.79 -12.76 -8.41
N ALA A 202 14.98 -12.52 -7.38
CA ALA A 202 13.96 -13.47 -6.93
C ALA A 202 12.90 -13.77 -8.00
N ARG A 203 12.49 -12.76 -8.80
CA ARG A 203 11.55 -12.94 -9.92
C ARG A 203 12.12 -13.82 -11.02
N VAL A 204 13.39 -13.59 -11.38
CA VAL A 204 14.10 -14.40 -12.39
C VAL A 204 14.23 -15.84 -11.90
N VAL A 205 14.72 -16.04 -10.67
CA VAL A 205 14.94 -17.37 -10.10
C VAL A 205 13.63 -18.14 -10.01
N VAL A 206 12.55 -17.56 -9.47
CA VAL A 206 11.27 -18.28 -9.38
C VAL A 206 10.68 -18.62 -10.75
N ASN A 207 10.94 -17.79 -11.78
CA ASN A 207 10.52 -18.10 -13.14
C ASN A 207 11.29 -19.31 -13.69
N GLN A 208 12.62 -19.34 -13.52
CA GLN A 208 13.47 -20.45 -13.93
C GLN A 208 13.08 -21.77 -13.23
N ILE A 209 12.79 -21.71 -11.93
CA ILE A 209 12.31 -22.87 -11.18
C ILE A 209 11.00 -23.40 -11.80
N TYR A 210 10.04 -22.51 -12.06
CA TYR A 210 8.76 -22.89 -12.64
C TYR A 210 8.93 -23.53 -14.03
N GLU A 211 9.72 -22.92 -14.91
CA GLU A 211 9.97 -23.43 -16.27
C GLU A 211 10.67 -24.80 -16.24
N GLY A 212 11.66 -24.97 -15.36
CA GLY A 212 12.35 -26.26 -15.19
C GLY A 212 11.42 -27.36 -14.69
N LEU A 213 10.57 -27.07 -13.69
CA LEU A 213 9.58 -28.03 -13.21
C LEU A 213 8.51 -28.33 -14.28
N LEU A 214 8.06 -27.32 -15.02
CA LEU A 214 7.10 -27.48 -16.12
C LEU A 214 7.67 -28.39 -17.21
N ALA A 215 8.92 -28.19 -17.61
CA ALA A 215 9.60 -29.02 -18.60
C ALA A 215 9.80 -30.47 -18.13
N ARG A 216 10.12 -30.68 -16.84
CA ARG A 216 10.38 -32.02 -16.28
C ARG A 216 9.12 -32.83 -16.03
N PHE A 217 8.04 -32.19 -15.58
CA PHE A 217 6.87 -32.89 -15.03
C PHE A 217 5.56 -32.63 -15.79
N GLY A 218 5.48 -31.57 -16.60
CA GLY A 218 4.25 -31.17 -17.29
C GLY A 218 3.29 -30.36 -16.42
N GLN A 219 2.35 -29.65 -17.06
CA GLN A 219 1.54 -28.59 -16.45
C GLN A 219 0.58 -29.07 -15.34
N ASP A 220 0.06 -30.28 -15.46
CA ASP A 220 -1.00 -30.79 -14.58
C ASP A 220 -0.50 -31.32 -13.23
N GLN A 221 0.83 -31.48 -13.09
CA GLN A 221 1.42 -32.00 -11.87
C GLN A 221 1.28 -31.02 -10.70
N THR A 222 0.97 -31.56 -9.52
CA THR A 222 0.73 -30.75 -8.31
C THR A 222 1.92 -29.85 -7.98
N VAL A 223 3.15 -30.34 -8.13
CA VAL A 223 4.38 -29.55 -7.89
C VAL A 223 4.46 -28.34 -8.82
N VAL A 224 4.13 -28.50 -10.11
CA VAL A 224 4.15 -27.43 -11.11
C VAL A 224 3.06 -26.41 -10.81
N ARG A 225 1.85 -26.87 -10.47
CA ARG A 225 0.74 -25.99 -10.08
C ARG A 225 1.05 -25.18 -8.82
N ARG A 226 1.71 -25.78 -7.82
CA ARG A 226 2.15 -25.10 -6.59
C ARG A 226 3.23 -24.06 -6.87
N MET A 227 4.25 -24.41 -7.65
CA MET A 227 5.29 -23.44 -8.03
C MET A 227 4.72 -22.29 -8.86
N TYR A 228 3.78 -22.57 -9.76
CA TYR A 228 3.09 -21.54 -10.54
C TYR A 228 2.34 -20.54 -9.63
N GLN A 229 1.73 -21.01 -8.53
CA GLN A 229 1.10 -20.14 -7.55
C GLN A 229 2.12 -19.22 -6.87
N ILE A 230 3.24 -19.78 -6.39
CA ILE A 230 4.32 -19.00 -5.74
C ILE A 230 4.87 -17.94 -6.70
N ARG A 231 5.22 -18.36 -7.93
CA ARG A 231 5.67 -17.47 -9.01
C ARG A 231 4.68 -16.33 -9.20
N ASN A 232 3.40 -16.63 -9.38
CA ASN A 232 2.40 -15.60 -9.65
C ASN A 232 2.18 -14.66 -8.47
N VAL A 233 2.32 -15.11 -7.22
CA VAL A 233 2.26 -14.19 -6.08
C VAL A 233 3.49 -13.28 -6.07
N ILE A 234 4.70 -13.80 -6.27
CA ILE A 234 5.92 -12.96 -6.35
C ILE A 234 5.83 -11.93 -7.48
N HIS A 235 5.32 -12.34 -8.64
CA HIS A 235 5.20 -11.47 -9.81
C HIS A 235 4.03 -10.47 -9.70
N ASN A 236 2.84 -10.89 -9.24
CA ASN A 236 1.62 -10.07 -9.36
C ASN A 236 1.10 -9.50 -8.04
N GLN A 237 1.44 -10.13 -6.91
CA GLN A 237 0.87 -9.81 -5.59
C GLN A 237 1.92 -9.97 -4.48
N LEU A 238 3.13 -9.43 -4.67
CA LEU A 238 4.22 -9.61 -3.72
C LEU A 238 3.74 -9.28 -2.31
N SER A 239 3.80 -10.25 -1.41
CA SER A 239 3.34 -10.15 -0.02
C SER A 239 4.23 -11.00 0.88
N GLN A 240 4.18 -10.75 2.19
CA GLN A 240 4.96 -11.52 3.16
C GLN A 240 4.50 -13.00 3.25
N GLU A 241 3.25 -13.30 2.86
CA GLU A 241 2.68 -14.65 2.87
C GLU A 241 3.41 -15.62 1.92
N VAL A 242 4.12 -15.10 0.92
CA VAL A 242 4.97 -15.90 0.02
C VAL A 242 5.96 -16.74 0.81
N VAL A 243 6.48 -16.24 1.93
CA VAL A 243 7.42 -16.99 2.78
C VAL A 243 6.77 -18.28 3.30
N ALA A 244 5.53 -18.20 3.77
CA ALA A 244 4.79 -19.36 4.25
C ALA A 244 4.41 -20.33 3.11
N GLN A 245 4.16 -19.82 1.90
CA GLN A 245 3.89 -20.65 0.72
C GLN A 245 5.14 -21.43 0.30
N ILE A 246 6.31 -20.79 0.33
CA ILE A 246 7.61 -21.45 0.09
C ILE A 246 7.88 -22.50 1.16
N ASP A 247 7.65 -22.18 2.43
CA ASP A 247 7.81 -23.14 3.53
C ASP A 247 6.89 -24.36 3.37
N SER A 248 5.64 -24.14 2.93
CA SER A 248 4.72 -25.24 2.61
C SER A 248 5.20 -26.07 1.42
N PHE A 249 5.69 -25.43 0.36
CA PHE A 249 6.23 -26.12 -0.80
C PHE A 249 7.38 -27.04 -0.42
N HIS A 250 8.32 -26.58 0.42
CA HIS A 250 9.42 -27.44 0.90
C HIS A 250 8.95 -28.61 1.76
N ARG A 251 7.87 -28.44 2.54
CA ARG A 251 7.27 -29.56 3.30
C ARG A 251 6.56 -30.56 2.40
N GLU A 252 5.85 -30.08 1.38
CA GLU A 252 5.12 -30.92 0.41
C GLU A 252 6.07 -31.66 -0.55
N PHE A 253 7.18 -31.02 -0.92
CA PHE A 253 8.17 -31.53 -1.88
C PHE A 253 9.59 -31.50 -1.29
N PRO A 254 9.88 -32.31 -0.25
CA PRO A 254 11.17 -32.27 0.45
C PRO A 254 12.35 -32.62 -0.46
N TRP A 255 12.13 -33.46 -1.49
CA TRP A 255 13.14 -33.79 -2.49
C TRP A 255 13.66 -32.55 -3.24
N TYR A 256 12.80 -31.56 -3.50
CA TYR A 256 13.21 -30.37 -4.25
C TYR A 256 14.25 -29.57 -3.48
N ARG A 257 14.12 -29.50 -2.14
CA ARG A 257 15.09 -28.83 -1.27
C ARG A 257 16.46 -29.54 -1.24
N GLN A 258 16.48 -30.85 -1.50
CA GLN A 258 17.71 -31.62 -1.58
C GLN A 258 18.42 -31.41 -2.94
N GLU A 259 17.65 -31.18 -4.00
CA GLU A 259 18.16 -30.97 -5.36
C GLU A 259 18.55 -29.51 -5.65
N SER A 260 17.93 -28.52 -5.00
CA SER A 260 18.18 -27.09 -5.26
C SER A 260 17.97 -26.22 -4.01
N SER A 261 18.82 -25.19 -3.88
CA SER A 261 18.70 -24.11 -2.90
C SER A 261 18.04 -22.84 -3.46
N ASP A 262 17.60 -22.84 -4.72
CA ASP A 262 17.11 -21.65 -5.42
C ASP A 262 15.86 -21.05 -4.75
N LEU A 263 14.96 -21.92 -4.27
CA LEU A 263 13.76 -21.47 -3.57
C LEU A 263 14.08 -20.93 -2.15
N ASP A 264 15.14 -21.43 -1.52
CA ASP A 264 15.69 -20.88 -0.28
C ASP A 264 16.32 -19.48 -0.52
N GLU A 265 16.96 -19.25 -1.68
CA GLU A 265 17.44 -17.91 -2.11
C GLU A 265 16.26 -16.93 -2.25
N VAL A 266 15.22 -17.32 -3.00
CA VAL A 266 13.99 -16.53 -3.18
C VAL A 266 13.37 -16.18 -1.82
N ARG A 267 13.25 -17.17 -0.93
CA ARG A 267 12.73 -16.97 0.43
C ARG A 267 13.54 -15.93 1.20
N SER A 268 14.87 -16.04 1.19
CA SER A 268 15.78 -15.12 1.89
C SER A 268 15.62 -13.68 1.40
N ILE A 269 15.55 -13.50 0.08
CA ILE A 269 15.32 -12.19 -0.54
C ILE A 269 13.98 -11.59 -0.09
N VAL A 270 12.89 -12.37 -0.12
CA VAL A 270 11.56 -11.89 0.29
C VAL A 270 11.54 -11.52 1.78
N VAL A 271 12.18 -12.32 2.64
CA VAL A 271 12.33 -12.02 4.07
C VAL A 271 13.10 -10.71 4.28
N ALA A 272 14.24 -10.53 3.59
CA ALA A 272 15.02 -9.30 3.67
C ALA A 272 14.23 -8.08 3.18
N TYR A 273 13.47 -8.23 2.10
CA TYR A 273 12.63 -7.16 1.54
C TYR A 273 11.57 -6.67 2.54
N TYR A 274 10.93 -7.58 3.28
CA TYR A 274 9.95 -7.22 4.31
C TYR A 274 10.54 -6.99 5.71
N SER A 275 11.85 -7.13 5.88
CA SER A 275 12.49 -6.87 7.16
C SER A 275 12.36 -5.40 7.56
N VAL A 276 12.24 -5.17 8.87
CA VAL A 276 12.09 -3.84 9.47
C VAL A 276 13.16 -3.70 10.56
N SER A 277 14.01 -2.69 10.41
CA SER A 277 15.15 -2.41 11.31
C SER A 277 15.57 -0.95 11.25
N ALA A 278 16.24 -0.46 12.29
CA ALA A 278 16.83 0.88 12.30
C ALA A 278 17.85 1.09 11.16
N LYS A 279 18.64 0.06 10.83
CA LYS A 279 19.58 0.11 9.69
C LYS A 279 18.86 0.43 8.37
N LYS A 280 17.70 -0.18 8.14
CA LYS A 280 16.90 0.07 6.93
C LYS A 280 16.31 1.48 6.91
N VAL A 281 15.92 2.02 8.07
CA VAL A 281 15.52 3.43 8.21
C VAL A 281 16.66 4.36 7.80
N SER A 282 17.88 4.11 8.32
CA SER A 282 19.09 4.86 7.96
C SER A 282 19.39 4.79 6.46
N GLU A 283 19.33 3.60 5.84
CA GLU A 283 19.55 3.41 4.41
C GLU A 283 18.59 4.22 3.54
N PHE A 284 17.30 4.27 3.88
CA PHE A 284 16.34 5.11 3.15
C PHE A 284 16.53 6.60 3.44
N ALA A 285 16.82 6.99 4.69
CA ALA A 285 17.03 8.39 5.06
C ALA A 285 18.24 9.02 4.36
N LYS A 286 19.29 8.22 4.09
CA LYS A 286 20.46 8.65 3.29
C LYS A 286 20.08 9.09 1.88
N LYS A 287 19.09 8.45 1.25
CA LYS A 287 18.67 8.77 -0.13
C LYS A 287 18.09 10.17 -0.27
N ILE A 288 17.49 10.70 0.80
CA ILE A 288 16.88 12.03 0.85
C ILE A 288 17.72 13.04 1.63
N GLY A 289 18.94 12.68 2.07
CA GLY A 289 19.82 13.57 2.83
C GLY A 289 19.32 13.94 4.23
N ALA A 290 18.45 13.12 4.84
CA ALA A 290 17.90 13.38 6.18
C ALA A 290 18.89 12.96 7.28
N ASN A 291 20.00 13.70 7.41
CA ASN A 291 21.14 13.35 8.26
C ASN A 291 20.79 13.13 9.74
N ASP A 292 19.83 13.87 10.29
CA ASP A 292 19.39 13.69 11.68
C ASP A 292 18.69 12.34 11.89
N ILE A 293 17.86 11.93 10.92
CA ILE A 293 17.21 10.62 10.94
C ILE A 293 18.25 9.51 10.79
N VAL A 294 19.25 9.71 9.92
CA VAL A 294 20.36 8.77 9.74
C VAL A 294 21.12 8.58 11.05
N ALA A 295 21.56 9.67 11.69
CA ALA A 295 22.30 9.62 12.94
C ALA A 295 21.51 8.92 14.04
N GLN A 296 20.22 9.25 14.18
CA GLN A 296 19.36 8.65 15.18
C GLN A 296 19.14 7.15 14.93
N ALA A 297 18.87 6.76 13.69
CA ALA A 297 18.66 5.37 13.32
C ALA A 297 19.94 4.53 13.46
N ASP A 298 21.10 5.05 13.08
CA ASP A 298 22.39 4.39 13.27
C ASP A 298 22.73 4.22 14.77
N ALA A 299 22.41 5.22 15.60
CA ALA A 299 22.55 5.13 17.06
C ALA A 299 21.64 4.04 17.66
N MET A 300 20.37 3.96 17.23
CA MET A 300 19.44 2.90 17.66
C MET A 300 19.89 1.51 17.19
N ALA A 301 20.43 1.39 15.98
CA ALA A 301 20.98 0.13 15.48
C ALA A 301 22.16 -0.38 16.33
N LYS A 302 22.98 0.54 16.86
CA LYS A 302 24.15 0.21 17.67
C LYS A 302 23.83 -0.02 19.15
N ASN A 303 22.98 0.83 19.72
CA ASN A 303 22.75 0.90 21.16
C ASN A 303 21.42 0.28 21.61
N GLY A 304 20.56 -0.10 20.65
CA GLY A 304 19.19 -0.52 20.91
C GLY A 304 18.20 0.65 21.08
N SER A 305 16.95 0.30 21.29
CA SER A 305 15.84 1.25 21.44
C SER A 305 15.62 1.60 22.92
N SER A 306 15.55 2.89 23.24
CA SER A 306 15.14 3.42 24.54
C SER A 306 13.88 4.30 24.35
N PRO A 307 13.10 4.59 25.41
CA PRO A 307 11.96 5.50 25.31
C PRO A 307 12.28 6.83 24.64
N ASP A 308 13.44 7.42 24.94
CA ASP A 308 13.84 8.71 24.40
C ASP A 308 14.34 8.59 22.95
N SER A 309 15.04 7.50 22.60
CA SER A 309 15.46 7.29 21.21
C SER A 309 14.27 7.01 20.28
N ILE A 310 13.24 6.33 20.80
CA ILE A 310 11.94 6.13 20.15
C ILE A 310 11.21 7.47 19.96
N LEU A 311 11.13 8.30 21.00
CA LEU A 311 10.52 9.63 20.90
C LEU A 311 11.25 10.51 19.88
N ALA A 312 12.58 10.55 19.93
CA ALA A 312 13.39 11.34 19.01
C ALA A 312 13.12 10.94 17.55
N LEU A 313 13.23 9.64 17.22
CA LEU A 313 12.99 9.18 15.85
C LEU A 313 11.53 9.41 15.42
N SER A 314 10.55 9.13 16.29
CA SER A 314 9.12 9.35 15.99
C SER A 314 8.81 10.83 15.70
N SER A 315 9.45 11.75 16.42
CA SER A 315 9.26 13.20 16.23
C SER A 315 9.89 13.65 14.91
N MET A 316 11.07 13.15 14.56
CA MET A 316 11.71 13.45 13.28
C MET A 316 10.85 13.00 12.09
N ILE A 317 10.24 11.81 12.15
CA ILE A 317 9.38 11.33 11.05
C ILE A 317 8.01 12.01 11.02
N ALA A 318 7.48 12.47 12.15
CA ALA A 318 6.29 13.33 12.19
C ALA A 318 6.55 14.70 11.53
N ASN A 319 7.74 15.26 11.78
CA ASN A 319 8.18 16.49 11.10
C ASN A 319 8.39 16.26 9.59
N LEU A 320 8.99 15.12 9.19
CA LEU A 320 9.12 14.76 7.78
C LEU A 320 7.75 14.62 7.09
N ARG A 321 6.77 13.98 7.74
CA ARG A 321 5.39 13.87 7.24
C ARG A 321 4.76 15.26 7.04
N THR A 322 4.98 16.18 7.97
CA THR A 322 4.54 17.58 7.83
C THR A 322 5.22 18.27 6.64
N ALA A 323 6.53 18.07 6.47
CA ALA A 323 7.30 18.66 5.37
C ALA A 323 6.88 18.13 3.98
N VAL A 324 6.47 16.86 3.90
CA VAL A 324 5.89 16.27 2.68
C VAL A 324 4.60 16.98 2.28
N ALA A 325 3.77 17.37 3.25
CA ALA A 325 2.51 18.08 3.02
C ALA A 325 2.70 19.57 2.66
N THR A 326 3.74 20.25 3.16
CA THR A 326 3.93 21.71 2.99
C THR A 326 4.85 22.12 1.83
N SER A 327 5.08 21.24 0.85
CA SER A 327 6.02 21.45 -0.28
C SER A 327 7.49 21.66 0.10
N ALA A 328 7.86 21.49 1.37
CA ALA A 328 9.24 21.56 1.84
C ALA A 328 10.08 20.37 1.33
N VAL A 329 9.43 19.25 1.00
CA VAL A 329 10.04 18.14 0.26
C VAL A 329 9.76 18.32 -1.24
N PRO A 330 10.81 18.37 -2.11
CA PRO A 330 10.62 18.43 -3.55
C PRO A 330 9.77 17.28 -4.07
N ALA A 331 8.91 17.54 -5.07
CA ALA A 331 7.99 16.54 -5.60
C ALA A 331 8.68 15.22 -5.96
N ALA A 332 9.87 15.26 -6.57
CA ALA A 332 10.66 14.09 -6.97
C ALA A 332 11.16 13.23 -5.78
N GLN A 333 11.20 13.77 -4.57
CA GLN A 333 11.70 13.09 -3.36
C GLN A 333 10.58 12.62 -2.42
N LYS A 334 9.31 12.95 -2.71
CA LYS A 334 8.20 12.64 -1.80
C LYS A 334 8.02 11.14 -1.58
N SER A 335 8.21 10.31 -2.61
CA SER A 335 8.13 8.84 -2.53
C SER A 335 9.20 8.26 -1.61
N ASP A 336 10.42 8.78 -1.68
CA ASP A 336 11.52 8.35 -0.81
C ASP A 336 11.32 8.83 0.63
N ALA A 337 10.79 10.05 0.83
CA ALA A 337 10.37 10.52 2.15
C ALA A 337 9.27 9.64 2.75
N LEU A 338 8.29 9.22 1.94
CA LEU A 338 7.24 8.29 2.36
C LEU A 338 7.81 6.91 2.73
N LEU A 339 8.84 6.42 2.03
CA LEU A 339 9.55 5.19 2.37
C LEU A 339 10.24 5.27 3.74
N VAL A 340 10.90 6.39 4.04
CA VAL A 340 11.50 6.66 5.35
C VAL A 340 10.44 6.64 6.44
N ILE A 341 9.36 7.39 6.23
CA ILE A 341 8.19 7.46 7.12
C ILE A 341 7.64 6.05 7.41
N LEU A 342 7.32 5.29 6.37
CA LEU A 342 6.73 3.96 6.49
C LEU A 342 7.65 2.99 7.25
N THR A 343 8.93 2.93 6.85
CA THR A 343 9.90 2.00 7.43
C THR A 343 10.17 2.33 8.90
N ALA A 344 10.32 3.61 9.22
CA ALA A 344 10.54 4.05 10.60
C ALA A 344 9.30 3.83 11.47
N ASN A 345 8.11 4.10 10.95
CA ASN A 345 6.87 3.84 11.68
C ASN A 345 6.70 2.34 11.99
N GLN A 346 6.94 1.46 11.01
CA GLN A 346 6.89 0.00 11.23
C GLN A 346 7.94 -0.44 12.27
N TYR A 347 9.15 0.11 12.20
CA TYR A 347 10.23 -0.21 13.14
C TYR A 347 9.86 0.20 14.57
N LEU A 348 9.43 1.45 14.75
CA LEU A 348 9.07 1.97 16.06
C LEU A 348 7.87 1.23 16.67
N ASN A 349 6.83 0.93 15.87
CA ASN A 349 5.72 0.10 16.33
C ASN A 349 6.19 -1.27 16.83
N LYS A 350 7.09 -1.95 16.10
CA LYS A 350 7.67 -3.22 16.52
C LYS A 350 8.42 -3.10 17.86
N GLU A 351 9.28 -2.10 17.99
CA GLU A 351 10.09 -1.90 19.20
C GLU A 351 9.22 -1.57 20.42
N ILE A 352 8.21 -0.73 20.25
CA ILE A 352 7.24 -0.39 21.29
C ILE A 352 6.43 -1.62 21.71
N LEU A 353 5.91 -2.40 20.75
CA LEU A 353 5.14 -3.62 21.05
C LEU A 353 5.96 -4.66 21.81
N ASN A 354 7.28 -4.70 21.63
CA ASN A 354 8.19 -5.60 22.34
C ASN A 354 8.48 -5.16 23.80
N MET A 355 8.10 -3.95 24.20
CA MET A 355 8.27 -3.52 25.60
C MET A 355 7.40 -4.36 26.53
N SER A 356 7.97 -4.80 27.65
CA SER A 356 7.25 -5.55 28.69
C SER A 356 6.36 -4.65 29.56
N SER A 357 6.77 -3.40 29.75
CA SER A 357 6.03 -2.40 30.50
C SER A 357 6.36 -0.99 30.02
N VAL A 358 5.45 -0.04 30.24
CA VAL A 358 5.65 1.38 29.90
C VAL A 358 5.50 2.23 31.14
N SER A 359 6.54 3.04 31.41
CA SER A 359 6.60 3.96 32.56
C SER A 359 7.02 5.38 32.18
N SER A 360 7.19 5.67 30.88
CA SER A 360 7.64 6.97 30.38
C SER A 360 6.61 7.58 29.44
N LYS A 361 6.32 8.88 29.65
CA LYS A 361 5.50 9.69 28.74
C LYS A 361 6.12 9.79 27.34
N SER A 362 7.44 9.60 27.21
CA SER A 362 8.13 9.58 25.90
C SER A 362 7.54 8.52 24.97
N VAL A 363 7.18 7.34 25.50
CA VAL A 363 6.57 6.27 24.69
C VAL A 363 5.16 6.64 24.26
N ILE A 364 4.36 7.25 25.15
CA ILE A 364 3.00 7.70 24.83
C ILE A 364 3.05 8.76 23.73
N LYS A 365 3.90 9.78 23.90
CA LYS A 365 4.09 10.84 22.90
C LYS A 365 4.59 10.29 21.57
N ALA A 366 5.49 9.30 21.59
CA ALA A 366 5.91 8.63 20.37
C ALA A 366 4.74 7.94 19.67
N ILE A 367 3.85 7.25 20.39
CA ILE A 367 2.66 6.63 19.79
C ILE A 367 1.74 7.68 19.15
N VAL A 368 1.55 8.85 19.77
CA VAL A 368 0.79 9.96 19.17
C VAL A 368 1.43 10.41 17.86
N ASN A 369 2.76 10.57 17.83
CA ASN A 369 3.50 10.88 16.61
C ASN A 369 3.28 9.81 15.53
N LEU A 370 3.32 8.53 15.88
CA LEU A 370 3.11 7.42 14.94
C LEU A 370 1.69 7.45 14.35
N ILE A 371 0.66 7.68 15.16
CA ILE A 371 -0.74 7.78 14.69
C ILE A 371 -0.90 8.93 13.69
N TYR A 372 -0.28 10.09 13.96
CA TYR A 372 -0.25 11.22 13.02
C TYR A 372 0.52 10.90 11.73
N VAL A 373 1.67 10.24 11.84
CA VAL A 373 2.50 9.83 10.71
C VAL A 373 1.75 8.90 9.76
N GLU A 374 0.87 8.04 10.27
CA GLU A 374 0.00 7.18 9.45
C GLU A 374 -1.15 7.93 8.78
N GLY A 375 -1.43 9.18 9.21
CA GLY A 375 -2.51 10.03 8.69
C GLY A 375 -3.83 9.91 9.43
N PHE A 376 -3.88 9.22 10.58
CA PHE A 376 -5.09 9.11 11.40
C PHE A 376 -5.39 10.37 12.22
N LEU A 377 -4.41 11.24 12.40
CA LEU A 377 -4.61 12.57 12.95
C LEU A 377 -4.28 13.60 11.87
N ILE A 378 -5.03 14.69 11.86
CA ILE A 378 -4.58 15.93 11.22
C ILE A 378 -3.57 16.65 12.13
N LYS A 379 -2.80 17.57 11.56
CA LYS A 379 -1.72 18.30 12.24
C LYS A 379 -2.17 18.97 13.53
N ASP A 380 -3.33 19.61 13.53
CA ASP A 380 -3.83 20.33 14.71
C ASP A 380 -4.13 19.36 15.87
N ASN A 381 -4.76 18.21 15.56
CA ASN A 381 -5.02 17.16 16.54
C ASN A 381 -3.71 16.57 17.08
N TRP A 382 -2.72 16.36 16.21
CA TRP A 382 -1.40 15.89 16.62
C TRP A 382 -0.69 16.87 17.57
N GLN A 383 -0.69 18.16 17.24
CA GLN A 383 -0.10 19.21 18.08
C GLN A 383 -0.81 19.32 19.43
N TYR A 384 -2.15 19.24 19.42
CA TYR A 384 -2.96 19.19 20.63
C TYR A 384 -2.58 18.01 21.53
N PHE A 385 -2.68 16.78 21.03
CA PHE A 385 -2.44 15.59 21.85
C PHE A 385 -0.99 15.44 22.31
N THR A 386 -0.02 15.89 21.51
CA THR A 386 1.38 15.91 21.96
C THR A 386 1.60 16.91 23.10
N GLY A 387 0.91 18.06 23.09
CA GLY A 387 0.90 19.02 24.20
C GLY A 387 0.18 18.50 25.46
N GLU A 388 -0.94 17.78 25.28
CA GLU A 388 -1.66 17.15 26.39
C GLU A 388 -0.81 16.06 27.08
N VAL A 389 -0.06 15.26 26.31
CA VAL A 389 0.88 14.28 26.89
C VAL A 389 1.99 14.97 27.70
N ASP A 390 2.51 16.10 27.22
CA ASP A 390 3.51 16.87 27.97
C ASP A 390 2.94 17.41 29.29
N SER A 391 1.69 17.88 29.25
CA SER A 391 0.98 18.48 30.40
C SER A 391 0.42 17.45 31.39
N ALA A 392 0.25 16.19 30.97
CA ALA A 392 -0.26 15.12 31.83
C ALA A 392 0.62 14.90 33.07
N ALA A 393 -0.01 14.69 34.24
CA ALA A 393 0.67 14.54 35.51
C ALA A 393 1.63 13.34 35.55
N ASP A 394 1.25 12.24 34.89
CA ASP A 394 2.02 11.00 34.83
C ASP A 394 1.74 10.21 33.54
N VAL A 395 2.35 9.03 33.41
CA VAL A 395 2.19 8.14 32.26
C VAL A 395 0.79 7.54 32.16
N VAL A 396 0.07 7.38 33.28
CA VAL A 396 -1.30 6.83 33.31
C VAL A 396 -2.27 7.87 32.76
N ALA A 397 -2.17 9.12 33.22
CA ALA A 397 -2.93 10.25 32.71
C ALA A 397 -2.66 10.48 31.22
N ALA A 398 -1.39 10.41 30.79
CA ALA A 398 -1.04 10.51 29.38
C ALA A 398 -1.65 9.37 28.55
N GLY A 399 -1.62 8.14 29.06
CA GLY A 399 -2.19 6.97 28.38
C GLY A 399 -3.72 6.99 28.26
N ALA A 400 -4.42 7.70 29.15
CA ALA A 400 -5.88 7.85 29.08
C ALA A 400 -6.34 8.58 27.80
N LEU A 401 -5.49 9.43 27.22
CA LEU A 401 -5.76 10.16 25.97
C LEU A 401 -5.97 9.24 24.75
N PHE A 402 -5.54 7.97 24.81
CA PHE A 402 -5.69 7.05 23.68
C PHE A 402 -7.15 6.78 23.30
N ALA A 403 -8.10 6.91 24.23
CA ALA A 403 -9.52 6.78 23.91
C ALA A 403 -9.98 7.92 22.98
N ASP A 404 -9.71 9.17 23.35
CA ASP A 404 -10.08 10.35 22.57
C ASP A 404 -9.38 10.37 21.19
N ILE A 405 -8.11 9.95 21.16
CA ILE A 405 -7.36 9.80 19.92
C ILE A 405 -8.00 8.77 18.99
N ALA A 406 -8.49 7.65 19.53
CA ALA A 406 -9.12 6.59 18.73
C ALA A 406 -10.43 7.06 18.10
N ASP A 407 -11.23 7.86 18.80
CA ASP A 407 -12.48 8.41 18.29
C ASP A 407 -12.21 9.37 17.10
N ILE A 408 -11.27 10.30 17.27
CA ILE A 408 -10.84 11.24 16.21
C ILE A 408 -10.24 10.49 15.01
N ALA A 409 -9.46 9.44 15.27
CA ALA A 409 -8.88 8.64 14.21
C ALA A 409 -9.93 7.88 13.39
N ASN A 410 -11.01 7.42 14.02
CA ASN A 410 -12.12 6.79 13.34
C ASN A 410 -12.85 7.78 12.42
N ASP A 411 -13.09 9.01 12.88
CA ASP A 411 -13.69 10.07 12.07
C ASP A 411 -12.79 10.44 10.87
N THR A 412 -11.48 10.52 11.09
CA THR A 412 -10.50 10.81 10.03
C THR A 412 -10.49 9.70 8.98
N LEU A 413 -10.54 8.43 9.38
CA LEU A 413 -10.65 7.30 8.46
C LEU A 413 -11.94 7.38 7.64
N ALA A 414 -13.07 7.66 8.28
CA ALA A 414 -14.36 7.79 7.61
C ALA A 414 -14.32 8.91 6.55
N GLN A 415 -13.79 10.08 6.89
CA GLN A 415 -13.62 11.20 5.97
C GLN A 415 -12.69 10.85 4.80
N ALA A 416 -11.55 10.23 5.09
CA ALA A 416 -10.52 9.90 4.10
C ALA A 416 -10.98 8.89 3.03
N PHE A 417 -11.95 8.04 3.35
CA PHE A 417 -12.45 7.00 2.44
C PHE A 417 -13.85 7.28 1.89
N ASN A 418 -14.49 8.38 2.26
CA ASN A 418 -15.77 8.80 1.69
C ASN A 418 -15.57 9.35 0.25
N PRO A 419 -16.46 9.04 -0.73
CA PRO A 419 -17.58 8.09 -0.68
C PRO A 419 -17.21 6.65 -1.05
N SER A 420 -15.96 6.40 -1.44
CA SER A 420 -15.49 5.12 -1.98
C SER A 420 -15.80 3.91 -1.07
N LEU A 421 -15.64 4.03 0.26
CA LEU A 421 -15.99 2.94 1.19
C LEU A 421 -17.49 2.64 1.18
N GLY A 422 -18.35 3.66 1.11
CA GLY A 422 -19.80 3.48 1.00
C GLY A 422 -20.20 2.73 -0.28
N GLN A 423 -19.54 3.03 -1.40
CA GLN A 423 -19.75 2.32 -2.66
C GLN A 423 -19.32 0.85 -2.55
N TRP A 424 -18.15 0.58 -1.98
CA TRP A 424 -17.67 -0.79 -1.74
C TRP A 424 -18.60 -1.58 -0.83
N LEU A 425 -19.13 -0.98 0.23
CA LEU A 425 -20.13 -1.61 1.11
C LEU A 425 -21.43 -1.96 0.38
N SER A 426 -21.84 -1.15 -0.59
CA SER A 426 -23.07 -1.38 -1.37
C SER A 426 -22.99 -2.63 -2.28
N VAL A 427 -21.79 -2.91 -2.81
CA VAL A 427 -21.56 -4.06 -3.70
C VAL A 427 -21.08 -5.30 -2.94
N GLU A 428 -20.38 -5.12 -1.83
CA GLU A 428 -19.78 -6.18 -1.02
C GLU A 428 -19.83 -5.84 0.48
N PRO A 429 -20.84 -6.36 1.22
CA PRO A 429 -21.02 -6.08 2.64
C PRO A 429 -19.81 -6.46 3.51
N LYS A 430 -18.98 -7.42 3.09
CA LYS A 430 -17.76 -7.78 3.84
C LYS A 430 -16.75 -6.64 3.93
N MET A 431 -16.87 -5.61 3.10
CA MET A 431 -16.05 -4.41 3.22
C MET A 431 -16.26 -3.64 4.53
N GLN A 432 -17.26 -4.00 5.34
CA GLN A 432 -17.41 -3.49 6.71
C GLN A 432 -16.21 -3.78 7.61
N TYR A 433 -15.45 -4.84 7.31
CA TYR A 433 -14.22 -5.18 8.04
C TYR A 433 -13.04 -4.27 7.71
N PHE A 434 -13.15 -3.40 6.69
CA PHE A 434 -12.07 -2.49 6.28
C PHE A 434 -11.62 -1.60 7.44
N VAL A 435 -12.56 -0.98 8.16
CA VAL A 435 -12.26 -0.06 9.27
C VAL A 435 -11.50 -0.78 10.38
N ASP A 436 -12.05 -1.88 10.86
CA ASP A 436 -11.46 -2.66 11.96
C ASP A 436 -10.08 -3.24 11.59
N ASN A 437 -9.93 -3.80 10.39
CA ASN A 437 -8.64 -4.32 9.92
C ASN A 437 -7.60 -3.21 9.74
N THR A 438 -8.02 -2.03 9.27
CA THR A 438 -7.15 -0.87 9.12
C THR A 438 -6.64 -0.42 10.48
N ILE A 439 -7.52 -0.28 11.48
CA ILE A 439 -7.16 0.05 12.87
C ILE A 439 -6.25 -1.03 13.48
N LYS A 440 -6.58 -2.31 13.36
CA LYS A 440 -5.77 -3.43 13.90
C LYS A 440 -4.35 -3.50 13.34
N SER A 441 -4.16 -3.03 12.11
CA SER A 441 -2.85 -2.99 11.48
C SER A 441 -2.04 -1.71 11.78
N SER A 442 -2.62 -0.72 12.46
CA SER A 442 -2.10 0.65 12.63
C SER A 442 -1.43 0.88 13.99
N ALA A 443 -0.87 2.07 14.19
CA ALA A 443 -0.36 2.56 15.47
C ALA A 443 -1.45 2.69 16.55
N LEU A 444 -2.74 2.74 16.18
CA LEU A 444 -3.86 2.68 17.14
C LEU A 444 -3.93 1.33 17.86
N ASN A 445 -3.59 0.24 17.17
CA ASN A 445 -3.48 -1.07 17.80
C ASN A 445 -2.31 -1.08 18.80
N THR A 446 -1.19 -0.45 18.45
CA THR A 446 -0.06 -0.26 19.37
C THR A 446 -0.49 0.55 20.60
N ALA A 447 -1.23 1.65 20.43
CA ALA A 447 -1.82 2.42 21.53
C ALA A 447 -2.69 1.55 22.46
N SER A 448 -3.59 0.75 21.89
CA SER A 448 -4.47 -0.17 22.62
C SER A 448 -3.70 -1.25 23.40
N VAL A 449 -2.67 -1.85 22.80
CA VAL A 449 -1.81 -2.84 23.47
C VAL A 449 -0.99 -2.20 24.57
N ILE A 450 -0.40 -1.03 24.32
CA ILE A 450 0.45 -0.32 25.27
C ILE A 450 -0.35 0.23 26.44
N GLY A 451 -1.59 0.69 26.24
CA GLY A 451 -2.48 1.10 27.33
C GLY A 451 -2.63 0.02 28.41
N LYS A 452 -2.55 -1.27 28.04
CA LYS A 452 -2.58 -2.41 28.98
C LYS A 452 -1.24 -2.68 29.68
N LYS A 453 -0.14 -2.14 29.16
CA LYS A 453 1.22 -2.31 29.68
C LYS A 453 1.72 -1.12 30.52
N ILE A 454 0.91 -0.07 30.66
CA ILE A 454 1.23 1.06 31.53
C ILE A 454 1.25 0.58 32.98
N LYS A 455 2.37 0.80 33.67
CA LYS A 455 2.46 0.51 35.10
C LYS A 455 1.57 1.50 35.86
N LYS A 456 0.58 0.95 36.56
CA LYS A 456 -0.27 1.71 37.48
C LYS A 456 0.45 2.03 38.77
#